data_AF-A0A7S0MWX6-F1
#
_entry.id   AF-A0A7S0MWX6-F1
#
_cell.length_a   1.000
_cell.length_b   1.000
_cell.length_c   1.000
_cell.angle_alpha   90.00
_cell.angle_beta   90.00
_cell.angle_gamma   90.00
#
_symmetry.space_group_name_H-M   'P 1'
#
loop_
_entity.id
_entity.type
_entity.pdbx_description
1 polymer ?
#
loop_
_entity_poly.entity_id
_entity_poly.type
_entity_poly.pdbx_seq_one_letter_code
_entity_poly.pdbx_strand_id
1 'polypeptide(L)'
;MSIKTAYLFTYNAVQSGIWAYALFLLVQELVSTGTHEGVHSAVTPVLRVGQVCALMEIVHAATGIVRSGVFTAFVQWFARTHCLVAVVDSVPEVQGEMWVAIMYAAWGITEVVRYPWYAFSTINACPGWLTWLRYTVFIPMYPFGVVSEMMLLYFALPYAKAREMYNIDMPNSFNFGFDWHKFMVGGLIYYPFAWLQLYTHMFAQRKKKLSPKKME
;
A
#
# COMPACT_ATOMS: atom_id res chain seq x y z
N MET A 1 20.68 -11.90 -20.64
CA MET A 1 19.69 -11.05 -19.90
C MET A 1 20.11 -9.60 -20.08
N SER A 2 19.20 -8.69 -20.47
CA SER A 2 19.54 -7.26 -20.59
C SER A 2 19.82 -6.66 -19.20
N ILE A 3 20.69 -5.65 -19.12
CA ILE A 3 21.00 -4.92 -17.86
C ILE A 3 19.71 -4.42 -17.22
N LYS A 4 18.78 -3.88 -18.02
CA LYS A 4 17.47 -3.43 -17.57
C LYS A 4 16.66 -4.55 -16.92
N THR A 5 16.64 -5.72 -17.56
CA THR A 5 15.90 -6.90 -17.06
C THR A 5 16.51 -7.43 -15.78
N ALA A 6 17.85 -7.53 -15.70
CA ALA A 6 18.55 -7.96 -14.50
C ALA A 6 18.27 -7.00 -13.33
N TYR A 7 18.39 -5.69 -13.56
CA TYR A 7 18.07 -4.67 -12.57
C TYR A 7 16.63 -4.79 -12.04
N LEU A 8 15.64 -4.84 -12.94
CA LEU A 8 14.24 -4.93 -12.54
C LEU A 8 13.93 -6.24 -11.82
N PHE A 9 14.52 -7.35 -12.26
CA PHE A 9 14.37 -8.64 -11.57
C PHE A 9 14.91 -8.56 -10.14
N THR A 10 16.14 -8.08 -9.96
CA THR A 10 16.77 -7.93 -8.65
C THR A 10 16.00 -6.98 -7.76
N TYR A 11 15.58 -5.82 -8.28
CA TYR A 11 14.76 -4.86 -7.55
C TYR A 11 13.47 -5.50 -7.00
N ASN A 12 12.72 -6.19 -7.86
CA ASN A 12 11.48 -6.85 -7.45
C ASN A 12 11.74 -8.02 -6.48
N ALA A 13 12.83 -8.76 -6.65
CA ALA A 13 13.21 -9.82 -5.72
C ALA A 13 13.56 -9.29 -4.32
N VAL A 14 14.31 -8.17 -4.25
CA VAL A 14 14.62 -7.49 -2.98
C VAL A 14 13.36 -6.98 -2.30
N GLN A 15 12.49 -6.29 -3.04
CA GLN A 15 11.20 -5.85 -2.51
C GLN A 15 10.36 -7.03 -2.00
N SER A 16 10.30 -8.13 -2.74
CA SER A 16 9.62 -9.34 -2.27
C SER A 16 10.18 -9.85 -0.94
N GLY A 17 11.51 -9.82 -0.76
CA GLY A 17 12.15 -10.23 0.49
C GLY A 17 11.78 -9.32 1.66
N ILE A 18 11.79 -8.00 1.45
CA ILE A 18 11.41 -7.00 2.47
C ILE A 18 9.97 -7.24 2.93
N TRP A 19 9.03 -7.36 2.00
CA TRP A 19 7.61 -7.55 2.34
C TRP A 19 7.32 -8.92 2.94
N ALA A 20 8.02 -9.98 2.50
CA ALA A 20 7.91 -11.30 3.12
C ALA A 20 8.45 -11.30 4.56
N TYR A 21 9.56 -10.60 4.81
CA TYR A 21 10.11 -10.46 6.15
C TYR A 21 9.20 -9.64 7.07
N ALA A 22 8.61 -8.54 6.57
CA ALA A 22 7.61 -7.78 7.32
C ALA A 22 6.40 -8.64 7.71
N LEU A 23 5.90 -9.46 6.79
CA LEU A 23 4.78 -10.37 7.05
C LEU A 23 5.17 -11.48 8.06
N PHE A 24 6.40 -11.99 7.97
CA PHE A 24 6.94 -12.94 8.94
C PHE A 24 6.99 -12.34 10.35
N LEU A 25 7.51 -11.12 10.50
CA LEU A 25 7.53 -10.42 11.79
C LEU A 25 6.12 -10.20 12.34
N LEU A 26 5.15 -9.85 11.48
CA LEU A 26 3.75 -9.71 11.90
C LEU A 26 3.20 -11.01 12.48
N VAL A 27 3.40 -12.13 11.78
CA VAL A 27 2.93 -13.44 12.24
C VAL A 27 3.66 -13.85 13.52
N GLN A 28 4.98 -13.64 13.58
CA GLN A 28 5.78 -13.95 14.76
C GLN A 28 5.30 -13.18 15.99
N GLU A 29 5.05 -11.88 15.86
CA GLU A 29 4.59 -11.03 16.96
C GLU A 29 3.20 -11.46 17.47
N LEU A 30 2.26 -11.71 16.54
CA LEU A 30 0.91 -12.16 16.88
C LEU A 30 0.91 -13.53 17.57
N VAL A 31 1.76 -14.46 17.13
CA VAL A 31 1.85 -15.81 17.70
C VAL A 31 2.58 -15.81 19.05
N SER A 32 3.64 -15.01 19.19
CA SER A 32 4.46 -15.01 20.41
C SER A 32 3.81 -14.28 21.57
N THR A 33 3.16 -13.14 21.32
CA THR A 33 2.50 -12.35 22.37
C THR A 33 1.02 -12.70 22.54
N GLY A 34 0.37 -13.24 21.51
CA GLY A 34 -1.08 -13.43 21.48
C GLY A 34 -1.87 -12.13 21.40
N THR A 35 -1.20 -10.99 21.19
CA THR A 35 -1.79 -9.64 21.17
C THR A 35 -1.37 -8.89 19.92
N HIS A 36 -2.06 -7.80 19.60
CA HIS A 36 -1.79 -6.96 18.44
C HIS A 36 -1.07 -5.66 18.78
N GLU A 37 -0.87 -5.36 20.07
CA GLU A 37 -0.29 -4.09 20.54
C GLU A 37 1.17 -3.90 20.10
N GLY A 38 1.96 -4.99 20.06
CA GLY A 38 3.37 -4.97 19.64
C GLY A 38 3.58 -5.00 18.12
N VAL A 39 2.53 -5.19 17.32
CA VAL A 39 2.66 -5.37 15.86
C VAL A 39 3.25 -4.13 15.20
N HIS A 40 2.84 -2.94 15.67
CA HIS A 40 3.35 -1.69 15.11
C HIS A 40 4.86 -1.56 15.28
N SER A 41 5.38 -1.77 16.49
CA SER A 41 6.81 -1.59 16.78
C SER A 41 7.68 -2.64 16.07
N ALA A 42 7.20 -3.87 15.94
CA ALA A 42 7.92 -4.96 15.28
C ALA A 42 8.00 -4.79 13.76
N VAL A 43 6.88 -4.43 13.11
CA VAL A 43 6.73 -4.54 11.65
C VAL A 43 7.09 -3.24 10.92
N THR A 44 6.81 -2.09 11.54
CA THR A 44 6.98 -0.76 10.92
C THR A 44 8.39 -0.47 10.39
N PRO A 45 9.48 -0.79 11.11
CA PRO A 45 10.82 -0.51 10.61
C PRO A 45 11.09 -1.13 9.23
N VAL A 46 10.63 -2.38 9.03
CA VAL A 46 10.79 -3.09 7.76
C VAL A 46 9.85 -2.53 6.69
N LEU A 47 8.59 -2.22 7.05
CA LEU A 47 7.64 -1.61 6.11
C LEU A 47 8.13 -0.25 5.60
N ARG A 48 8.72 0.59 6.46
CA ARG A 48 9.29 1.87 6.05
C ARG A 48 10.38 1.70 5.00
N VAL A 49 11.25 0.71 5.15
CA VAL A 49 12.26 0.38 4.12
C VAL A 49 11.58 0.03 2.80
N GLY A 50 10.56 -0.82 2.82
CA GLY A 50 9.78 -1.18 1.63
C GLY A 50 9.12 0.03 0.95
N GLN A 51 8.56 0.95 1.73
CA GLN A 51 7.95 2.20 1.23
C GLN A 51 8.98 3.16 0.62
N VAL A 52 10.15 3.31 1.25
CA VAL A 52 11.24 4.11 0.68
C VAL A 52 11.74 3.49 -0.62
N CYS A 53 11.91 2.17 -0.67
CA CYS A 53 12.25 1.48 -1.91
C CYS A 53 11.18 1.66 -2.99
N ALA A 54 9.89 1.71 -2.63
CA ALA A 54 8.79 1.89 -3.56
C ALA A 54 8.76 3.27 -4.25
N LEU A 55 9.47 4.28 -3.73
CA LEU A 55 9.70 5.54 -4.46
C LEU A 55 10.35 5.29 -5.83
N MET A 56 11.21 4.26 -5.94
CA MET A 56 11.83 3.90 -7.19
C MET A 56 10.81 3.48 -8.26
N GLU A 57 9.62 2.99 -7.89
CA GLU A 57 8.56 2.66 -8.85
C GLU A 57 8.04 3.90 -9.57
N ILE A 58 7.98 5.03 -8.85
CA ILE A 58 7.61 6.34 -9.41
C ILE A 58 8.71 6.79 -10.39
N VAL A 59 9.98 6.63 -10.01
CA VAL A 59 11.13 6.95 -10.87
C VAL A 59 11.15 6.07 -12.12
N HIS A 60 10.87 4.76 -11.99
CA HIS A 60 10.81 3.83 -13.12
C HIS A 60 9.67 4.17 -14.09
N ALA A 61 8.53 4.63 -13.56
CA ALA A 61 7.43 5.13 -14.38
C ALA A 61 7.82 6.44 -15.09
N ALA A 62 8.45 7.39 -14.38
CA ALA A 62 8.85 8.69 -14.91
C ALA A 62 9.92 8.61 -16.00
N THR A 63 10.87 7.68 -15.83
CA THR A 63 11.95 7.42 -16.80
C THR A 63 11.52 6.51 -17.95
N GLY A 64 10.28 5.98 -17.94
CA GLY A 64 9.78 5.06 -18.96
C GLY A 64 10.44 3.67 -18.94
N ILE A 65 11.21 3.34 -17.90
CA ILE A 65 11.76 1.98 -17.70
C ILE A 65 10.60 0.98 -17.63
N VAL A 66 9.50 1.34 -16.96
CA VAL A 66 8.27 0.56 -16.89
C VAL A 66 7.12 1.35 -17.53
N ARG A 67 6.28 0.66 -18.30
CA ARG A 67 5.04 1.25 -18.86
C ARG A 67 3.99 1.35 -17.75
N SER A 68 4.12 2.36 -16.90
CA SER A 68 3.18 2.69 -15.82
C SER A 68 2.90 4.20 -15.83
N GLY A 69 1.71 4.60 -15.37
CA GLY A 69 1.37 6.01 -15.20
C GLY A 69 2.06 6.56 -13.96
N VAL A 70 2.89 7.61 -14.13
CA VAL A 70 3.63 8.26 -13.03
C VAL A 70 2.69 8.73 -11.92
N PHE A 71 1.60 9.42 -12.28
CA PHE A 71 0.63 9.92 -11.34
C PHE A 71 -0.05 8.79 -10.55
N THR A 72 -0.38 7.68 -11.20
CA THR A 72 -0.98 6.52 -10.53
C THR A 72 -0.01 5.87 -9.54
N ALA A 73 1.26 5.71 -9.92
CA ALA A 73 2.30 5.19 -9.02
C ALA A 73 2.50 6.12 -7.82
N PHE A 74 2.52 7.44 -8.05
CA PHE A 74 2.61 8.43 -6.99
C PHE A 74 1.43 8.36 -6.03
N VAL A 75 0.18 8.35 -6.51
CA VAL A 75 -1.01 8.27 -5.66
C VAL A 75 -1.03 6.99 -4.82
N GLN A 76 -0.63 5.85 -5.42
CA GLN A 76 -0.55 4.56 -4.71
C GLN A 76 0.48 4.59 -3.58
N TRP A 77 1.67 5.15 -3.85
CA TRP A 77 2.71 5.29 -2.85
C TRP A 77 2.33 6.30 -1.76
N PHE A 78 1.78 7.45 -2.17
CA PHE A 78 1.38 8.53 -1.28
C PHE A 78 0.29 8.09 -0.31
N ALA A 79 -0.77 7.42 -0.79
CA ALA A 79 -1.87 6.97 0.07
C ALA A 79 -1.37 6.03 1.20
N ARG A 80 -0.54 5.05 0.86
CA ARG A 80 0.04 4.11 1.85
C ARG A 80 1.01 4.81 2.80
N THR A 81 1.86 5.70 2.27
CA THR A 81 2.83 6.44 3.09
C THR A 81 2.14 7.42 4.02
N HIS A 82 1.07 8.07 3.58
CA HIS A 82 0.23 8.92 4.42
C HIS A 82 -0.38 8.10 5.57
N CYS A 83 -0.99 6.94 5.28
CA CYS A 83 -1.55 6.11 6.33
C CYS A 83 -0.48 5.58 7.30
N LEU A 84 0.65 5.07 6.80
CA LEU A 84 1.71 4.55 7.65
C LEU A 84 2.37 5.63 8.52
N VAL A 85 2.81 6.73 7.89
CA VAL A 85 3.66 7.73 8.55
C VAL A 85 2.83 8.86 9.16
N ALA A 86 1.96 9.49 8.37
CA ALA A 86 1.21 10.64 8.86
C ALA A 86 0.10 10.25 9.84
N VAL A 87 -0.46 9.04 9.73
CA VAL A 87 -1.54 8.58 10.62
C VAL A 87 -0.98 7.67 11.73
N VAL A 88 -0.50 6.47 11.39
CA VAL A 88 -0.14 5.47 12.41
C VAL A 88 1.11 5.86 13.20
N ASP A 89 2.21 6.26 12.54
CA ASP A 89 3.45 6.63 13.23
C ASP A 89 3.28 7.89 14.09
N SER A 90 2.41 8.81 13.67
CA SER A 90 2.28 10.14 14.28
C SER A 90 1.23 10.20 15.40
N VAL A 91 0.34 9.22 15.49
CA VAL A 91 -0.69 9.13 16.52
C VAL A 91 -0.46 7.85 17.33
N PRO A 92 0.29 7.90 18.45
CA PRO A 92 0.60 6.71 19.25
C PRO A 92 -0.64 5.92 19.70
N GLU A 93 -1.76 6.59 19.90
CA GLU A 93 -3.02 5.98 20.34
C GLU A 93 -3.60 4.97 19.35
N VAL A 94 -3.34 5.13 18.04
CA VAL A 94 -3.86 4.20 17.03
C VAL A 94 -2.92 3.04 16.76
N GLN A 95 -1.70 3.05 17.28
CA GLN A 95 -0.67 2.04 16.99
C GLN A 95 -1.03 0.66 17.57
N GLY A 96 -1.73 0.64 18.70
CA GLY A 96 -2.20 -0.58 19.36
C GLY A 96 -3.52 -1.11 18.81
N GLU A 97 -4.15 -0.45 17.83
CA GLU A 97 -5.45 -0.86 17.30
C GLU A 97 -5.33 -2.10 16.41
N MET A 98 -6.31 -3.01 16.50
CA MET A 98 -6.36 -4.22 15.66
C MET A 98 -6.31 -3.92 14.16
N TRP A 99 -6.82 -2.74 13.76
CA TRP A 99 -6.80 -2.27 12.38
C TRP A 99 -5.38 -2.11 11.82
N VAL A 100 -4.37 -1.81 12.65
CA VAL A 100 -2.97 -1.77 12.22
C VAL A 100 -2.50 -3.15 11.76
N ALA A 101 -2.80 -4.18 12.55
CA ALA A 101 -2.44 -5.56 12.20
C ALA A 101 -3.16 -6.03 10.92
N ILE A 102 -4.44 -5.72 10.77
CA ILE A 102 -5.21 -6.04 9.55
C ILE A 102 -4.62 -5.33 8.33
N MET A 103 -4.29 -4.04 8.46
CA MET A 103 -3.68 -3.26 7.38
C MET A 103 -2.34 -3.84 6.94
N TYR A 104 -1.45 -4.13 7.90
CA TYR A 104 -0.14 -4.70 7.62
C TYR A 104 -0.23 -6.08 7.00
N ALA A 105 -1.17 -6.93 7.45
CA ALA A 105 -1.41 -8.23 6.84
C ALA A 105 -1.94 -8.08 5.40
N ALA A 106 -2.93 -7.21 5.17
CA ALA A 106 -3.51 -7.00 3.85
C ALA A 106 -2.48 -6.46 2.85
N TRP A 107 -1.67 -5.48 3.27
CA TRP A 107 -0.56 -4.97 2.47
C TRP A 107 0.48 -6.06 2.23
N GLY A 108 0.98 -6.71 3.29
CA GLY A 108 2.00 -7.76 3.20
C GLY A 108 1.62 -8.89 2.26
N ILE A 109 0.42 -9.46 2.41
CA ILE A 109 -0.06 -10.55 1.54
C ILE A 109 -0.16 -10.09 0.07
N THR A 110 -0.66 -8.88 -0.17
CA THR A 110 -0.77 -8.32 -1.52
C THR A 110 0.61 -8.15 -2.16
N GLU A 111 1.59 -7.65 -1.39
CA GLU A 111 2.93 -7.33 -1.87
C GLU A 111 3.80 -8.57 -2.10
N VAL A 112 3.69 -9.57 -1.22
CA VAL A 112 4.35 -10.87 -1.36
C VAL A 112 3.90 -11.61 -2.62
N VAL A 113 2.71 -11.33 -3.14
CA VAL A 113 2.27 -11.85 -4.44
C VAL A 113 2.70 -10.94 -5.60
N ARG A 114 2.61 -9.62 -5.41
CA ARG A 114 2.86 -8.61 -6.45
C ARG A 114 4.31 -8.60 -6.92
N TYR A 115 5.26 -8.55 -6.00
CA TYR A 115 6.68 -8.41 -6.35
C TYR A 115 7.26 -9.64 -7.05
N PRO A 116 6.99 -10.88 -6.62
CA PRO A 116 7.36 -12.06 -7.40
C PRO A 116 6.74 -12.07 -8.78
N TRP A 117 5.46 -11.69 -8.90
CA TRP A 117 4.81 -11.60 -10.21
C TRP A 117 5.53 -10.60 -11.12
N TYR A 118 5.92 -9.42 -10.62
CA TYR A 118 6.74 -8.48 -11.39
C TYR A 118 8.11 -9.04 -11.75
N ALA A 119 8.82 -9.66 -10.80
CA ALA A 119 10.13 -10.27 -11.04
C ALA A 119 10.05 -11.31 -12.17
N PHE A 120 9.20 -12.33 -12.04
CA PHE A 120 9.09 -13.38 -13.06
C PHE A 120 8.52 -12.88 -14.40
N SER A 121 7.69 -11.84 -14.38
CA SER A 121 7.20 -11.21 -15.61
C SER A 121 8.31 -10.48 -16.38
N THR A 122 9.32 -9.92 -15.71
CA THR A 122 10.45 -9.25 -16.39
C THR A 122 11.30 -10.21 -17.23
N ILE A 123 11.35 -11.48 -16.82
CA ILE A 123 12.09 -12.54 -17.53
C ILE A 123 11.18 -13.41 -18.42
N ASN A 124 9.90 -13.04 -18.57
CA ASN A 124 8.90 -13.80 -19.32
C ASN A 124 8.73 -15.27 -18.85
N ALA A 125 8.99 -15.55 -17.58
CA ALA A 125 8.90 -16.89 -16.99
C ALA A 125 7.88 -16.96 -15.85
N CYS A 126 6.86 -16.09 -15.87
CA CYS A 126 5.85 -16.07 -14.81
C CYS A 126 4.94 -17.30 -14.87
N PRO A 127 4.87 -18.11 -13.79
CA PRO A 127 3.94 -19.23 -13.73
C PRO A 127 2.48 -18.77 -13.81
N GLY A 128 1.63 -19.61 -14.42
CA GLY A 128 0.20 -19.33 -14.55
C GLY A 128 -0.53 -19.18 -13.20
N TRP A 129 -0.18 -20.02 -12.22
CA TRP A 129 -0.75 -19.95 -10.87
C TRP A 129 -0.43 -18.62 -10.16
N LEU A 130 0.79 -18.10 -10.35
CA LEU A 130 1.20 -16.82 -9.73
C LEU A 130 0.48 -15.65 -10.39
N THR A 131 0.25 -15.72 -11.70
CA THR A 131 -0.59 -14.75 -12.41
C THR A 131 -2.03 -14.81 -11.93
N TRP A 132 -2.60 -16.01 -11.77
CA TRP A 132 -3.94 -16.17 -11.22
C TRP A 132 -4.05 -15.58 -9.81
N LEU A 133 -3.05 -15.84 -8.95
CA LEU A 133 -3.00 -15.32 -7.59
C LEU A 133 -2.95 -13.78 -7.59
N ARG A 134 -2.09 -13.18 -8.41
CA ARG A 134 -1.96 -11.71 -8.56
C ARG A 134 -3.29 -11.04 -8.91
N TYR A 135 -4.10 -11.69 -9.74
CA TYR A 135 -5.40 -11.19 -10.18
C TYR A 135 -6.58 -11.76 -9.37
N THR A 136 -6.35 -12.40 -8.22
CA THR A 136 -7.42 -12.96 -7.36
C THR A 136 -7.27 -12.51 -5.90
N VAL A 137 -6.05 -12.39 -5.37
CA VAL A 137 -5.78 -11.96 -3.98
C VAL A 137 -6.35 -10.59 -3.64
N PHE A 138 -6.49 -9.70 -4.63
CA PHE A 138 -7.07 -8.38 -4.40
C PHE A 138 -8.54 -8.45 -3.95
N ILE A 139 -9.26 -9.53 -4.27
CA ILE A 139 -10.70 -9.64 -3.96
C ILE A 139 -10.97 -9.52 -2.45
N PRO A 140 -10.30 -10.32 -1.57
CA PRO A 140 -10.43 -10.11 -0.13
C PRO A 140 -9.48 -9.02 0.40
N MET A 141 -8.24 -8.96 -0.08
CA MET A 141 -7.23 -8.09 0.56
C MET A 141 -7.47 -6.61 0.32
N TYR A 142 -8.09 -6.23 -0.80
CA TYR A 142 -8.35 -4.83 -1.10
C TYR A 142 -9.42 -4.23 -0.18
N PRO A 143 -10.61 -4.86 0.03
CA PRO A 143 -11.53 -4.44 1.07
C PRO A 143 -10.92 -4.36 2.47
N PHE A 144 -10.15 -5.38 2.90
CA PHE A 144 -9.50 -5.35 4.22
C PHE A 144 -8.51 -4.19 4.35
N GLY A 145 -7.70 -3.94 3.31
CA GLY A 145 -6.78 -2.80 3.28
C GLY A 145 -7.51 -1.46 3.38
N VAL A 146 -8.52 -1.24 2.54
CA VAL A 146 -9.26 0.04 2.52
C VAL A 146 -10.02 0.28 3.82
N VAL A 147 -10.72 -0.73 4.35
CA VAL A 147 -11.49 -0.59 5.59
C VAL A 147 -10.55 -0.33 6.77
N SER A 148 -9.43 -1.04 6.86
CA SER A 148 -8.46 -0.81 7.95
C SER A 148 -7.84 0.59 7.89
N GLU A 149 -7.44 1.06 6.70
CA GLU A 149 -6.95 2.44 6.53
C GLU A 149 -8.02 3.46 6.96
N MET A 150 -9.27 3.30 6.53
CA MET A 150 -10.37 4.19 6.90
C MET A 150 -10.64 4.21 8.41
N MET A 151 -10.61 3.04 9.07
CA MET A 151 -10.80 2.96 10.52
C MET A 151 -9.67 3.65 11.28
N LEU A 152 -8.42 3.48 10.84
CA LEU A 152 -7.26 4.15 11.43
C LEU A 152 -7.33 5.68 11.24
N LEU A 153 -7.72 6.14 10.05
CA LEU A 153 -7.96 7.57 9.81
C LEU A 153 -9.06 8.10 10.75
N TYR A 154 -10.18 7.38 10.87
CA TYR A 154 -11.29 7.76 11.74
C TYR A 154 -10.88 7.87 13.21
N PHE A 155 -10.13 6.88 13.72
CA PHE A 155 -9.63 6.91 15.11
C PHE A 155 -8.56 7.98 15.34
N ALA A 156 -7.80 8.35 14.31
CA ALA A 156 -6.83 9.44 14.40
C ALA A 156 -7.47 10.84 14.37
N LEU A 157 -8.69 11.01 13.83
CA LEU A 157 -9.39 12.32 13.74
C LEU A 157 -9.45 13.14 15.04
N PRO A 158 -9.88 12.59 16.19
CA PRO A 158 -9.95 13.37 17.43
C PRO A 158 -8.58 13.88 17.87
N TYR A 159 -7.53 13.06 17.71
CA TYR A 159 -6.16 13.43 18.07
C TYR A 159 -5.58 14.46 17.10
N ALA A 160 -5.86 14.31 15.80
CA ALA A 160 -5.48 15.26 14.76
C ALA A 160 -6.04 16.66 15.05
N LYS A 161 -7.32 16.74 15.46
CA LYS A 161 -7.98 17.99 15.82
C LYS A 161 -7.46 18.57 17.14
N ALA A 162 -7.34 17.75 18.17
CA ALA A 162 -6.96 18.20 19.50
C ALA A 162 -5.52 18.73 19.57
N ARG A 163 -4.63 18.19 18.74
CA ARG A 163 -3.20 18.56 18.70
C ARG A 163 -2.84 19.49 17.55
N GLU A 164 -3.82 19.90 16.74
CA GLU A 164 -3.62 20.74 15.54
C GLU A 164 -2.50 20.23 14.63
N MET A 165 -2.43 18.90 14.48
CA MET A 165 -1.32 18.25 13.78
C MET A 165 -1.28 18.67 12.31
N TYR A 166 -0.08 18.99 11.80
CA TYR A 166 0.17 19.31 10.39
C TYR A 166 -0.69 20.47 9.84
N ASN A 167 -1.14 21.38 10.69
CA ASN A 167 -1.83 22.60 10.25
C ASN A 167 -0.82 23.67 9.85
N ILE A 168 -1.08 24.33 8.71
CA ILE A 168 -0.32 25.49 8.25
C ILE A 168 -1.28 26.67 8.18
N ASP A 169 -1.26 27.49 9.23
CA ASP A 169 -2.01 28.73 9.28
C ASP A 169 -1.25 29.83 8.56
N MET A 170 -1.93 30.55 7.66
CA MET A 170 -1.38 31.72 6.99
C MET A 170 -2.12 32.98 7.44
N PRO A 171 -1.41 34.11 7.64
CA PRO A 171 -1.98 35.31 8.26
C PRO A 171 -2.95 36.10 7.35
N ASN A 172 -3.11 35.73 6.09
CA ASN A 172 -3.94 36.47 5.14
C ASN A 172 -5.18 35.67 4.74
N SER A 173 -6.36 36.30 4.77
CA SER A 173 -7.67 35.67 4.49
C SER A 173 -7.84 35.17 3.04
N PHE A 174 -6.97 35.59 2.14
CA PHE A 174 -6.93 35.17 0.73
C PHE A 174 -5.97 33.99 0.46
N ASN A 175 -5.20 33.53 1.46
CA ASN A 175 -4.30 32.40 1.30
C ASN A 175 -4.96 31.10 1.80
N PHE A 176 -4.82 30.02 1.03
CA PHE A 176 -5.25 28.69 1.44
C PHE A 176 -4.32 28.17 2.56
N GLY A 177 -4.81 28.17 3.80
CA GLY A 177 -4.22 27.39 4.89
C GLY A 177 -4.52 25.90 4.71
N PHE A 178 -3.55 25.04 5.05
CA PHE A 178 -3.76 23.59 5.02
C PHE A 178 -4.18 23.10 6.41
N ASP A 179 -5.34 22.45 6.47
CA ASP A 179 -5.88 21.84 7.69
C ASP A 179 -5.92 20.33 7.49
N TRP A 180 -5.08 19.61 8.24
CA TRP A 180 -4.93 18.18 8.09
C TRP A 180 -6.17 17.41 8.56
N HIS A 181 -6.86 17.91 9.60
CA HIS A 181 -8.10 17.32 10.06
C HIS A 181 -9.18 17.38 8.97
N LYS A 182 -9.35 18.54 8.31
CA LYS A 182 -10.26 18.69 7.17
C LYS A 182 -9.86 17.80 5.99
N PHE A 183 -8.56 17.68 5.71
CA PHE A 183 -8.04 16.78 4.69
C PHE A 183 -8.41 15.31 4.99
N MET A 184 -8.24 14.85 6.23
CA MET A 184 -8.62 13.50 6.65
C MET A 184 -10.13 13.25 6.54
N VAL A 185 -10.96 14.21 6.95
CA VAL A 185 -12.42 14.14 6.81
C VAL A 185 -12.83 14.04 5.34
N GLY A 186 -12.25 14.90 4.49
CA GLY A 186 -12.46 14.83 3.03
C GLY A 186 -12.02 13.48 2.45
N GLY A 187 -10.87 12.96 2.91
CA GLY A 187 -10.37 11.64 2.57
C GLY A 187 -11.34 10.52 2.92
N LEU A 188 -11.91 10.53 4.13
CA LEU A 188 -12.91 9.54 4.58
C LEU A 188 -14.21 9.56 3.75
N ILE A 189 -14.62 10.73 3.27
CA ILE A 189 -15.78 10.87 2.39
C ILE A 189 -15.45 10.38 0.97
N TYR A 190 -14.28 10.75 0.45
CA TYR A 190 -13.89 10.44 -0.92
C TYR A 190 -13.44 8.98 -1.12
N TYR A 191 -12.77 8.39 -0.11
CA TYR A 191 -12.21 7.04 -0.19
C TYR A 191 -13.24 6.00 -0.65
N PRO A 192 -14.47 5.93 -0.07
CA PRO A 192 -15.57 5.06 -0.52
C PRO A 192 -15.90 5.11 -2.02
N PHE A 193 -15.73 6.25 -2.67
CA PHE A 193 -16.01 6.38 -4.10
C PHE A 193 -14.80 5.98 -4.94
N ALA A 194 -13.61 6.42 -4.54
CA ALA A 194 -12.37 6.12 -5.23
C ALA A 194 -12.06 4.61 -5.24
N TRP A 195 -12.27 3.91 -4.12
CA TRP A 195 -11.95 2.48 -4.05
C TRP A 195 -12.90 1.65 -4.92
N LEU A 196 -14.19 1.97 -5.01
CA LEU A 196 -15.15 1.24 -5.84
C LEU A 196 -14.78 1.32 -7.34
N GLN A 197 -14.37 2.51 -7.79
CA GLN A 197 -13.88 2.69 -9.16
C GLN A 197 -12.63 1.85 -9.42
N LEU A 198 -11.63 1.90 -8.54
CA LEU A 198 -10.41 1.10 -8.69
C LEU A 198 -10.68 -0.41 -8.60
N TYR A 199 -11.58 -0.82 -7.72
CA TYR A 199 -11.94 -2.22 -7.49
C TYR A 199 -12.64 -2.82 -8.72
N THR A 200 -13.59 -2.10 -9.31
CA THR A 200 -14.24 -2.50 -10.56
C THR A 200 -13.26 -2.56 -11.73
N HIS A 201 -12.32 -1.60 -11.82
CA HIS A 201 -11.23 -1.66 -12.79
C HIS A 201 -10.34 -2.91 -12.62
N MET A 202 -10.03 -3.33 -11.40
CA MET A 202 -9.26 -4.56 -11.16
C MET A 202 -10.00 -5.83 -11.61
N PHE A 203 -11.33 -5.88 -11.47
CA PHE A 203 -12.12 -6.97 -12.06
C PHE A 203 -12.08 -6.98 -13.59
N ALA A 204 -12.13 -5.81 -14.23
CA ALA A 204 -11.96 -5.71 -15.67
C ALA A 204 -10.56 -6.19 -16.11
N GLN A 205 -9.51 -5.83 -15.37
CA GLN A 205 -8.15 -6.31 -15.61
C GLN A 205 -8.03 -7.83 -15.44
N ARG A 206 -8.63 -8.38 -14.38
CA ARG A 206 -8.70 -9.82 -14.12
C ARG A 206 -9.34 -10.55 -15.29
N LYS A 207 -10.51 -10.08 -15.76
CA LYS A 207 -11.19 -10.65 -16.93
C LYS A 207 -10.28 -10.62 -18.15
N LYS A 208 -9.66 -9.48 -18.46
CA LYS A 208 -8.76 -9.33 -19.63
C LYS A 208 -7.56 -10.28 -19.59
N LYS A 209 -7.03 -10.60 -18.41
CA LYS A 209 -5.80 -11.39 -18.25
C LYS A 209 -6.04 -12.88 -18.05
N LEU A 210 -7.16 -13.26 -17.42
CA LEU A 210 -7.48 -14.64 -17.11
C LEU A 210 -8.56 -15.24 -18.04
N SER A 211 -9.21 -14.44 -18.89
CA SER A 211 -10.10 -14.99 -19.91
C SER A 211 -9.34 -15.96 -20.82
N PRO A 212 -9.92 -17.13 -21.15
CA PRO A 212 -9.34 -18.04 -22.11
C PRO A 212 -9.07 -17.28 -23.42
N LYS A 213 -7.87 -17.42 -23.97
CA LYS A 213 -7.65 -16.98 -25.36
C LYS A 213 -8.57 -17.84 -26.23
N LYS A 214 -9.39 -17.22 -27.07
CA LYS A 214 -10.07 -17.96 -28.14
C LYS A 214 -8.98 -18.73 -28.90
N MET A 215 -9.11 -20.05 -28.94
CA MET A 215 -8.35 -20.86 -29.87
C MET A 215 -8.91 -20.51 -31.26
N GLU A 216 -8.13 -19.77 -32.04
CA GLU A 216 -8.26 -19.70 -33.50
C GLU A 216 -7.42 -20.82 -34.12
#